data_AF-A0A967GVY4-F1
#
_entry.id   AF-A0A967GVY4-F1
#
_cell.length_a   1.000
_cell.length_b   1.000
_cell.length_c   1.000
_cell.angle_alpha   90.00
_cell.angle_beta   90.00
_cell.angle_gamma   90.00
#
_symmetry.space_group_name_H-M   'P 1'
#
loop_
_entity.id
_entity.type
_entity.pdbx_description
1 polymer ?
#
loop_
_entity_poly.entity_id
_entity_poly.type
_entity_poly.pdbx_seq_one_letter_code
_entity_poly.pdbx_strand_id
1 'polypeptide(L)'
;FLGLLHMEIVQERLRREFNMDVISTYPSVIYEITKTNGEEIMVDNPCLLPDISEISEIREPMVKVFIMTPSDYIGDMMALVME
;
A
#
# COMPACT_ATOMS: atom_id res chain seq x y z
N PHE A 1 -7.64 3.02 4.68
CA PHE A 1 -7.62 2.63 6.12
C PHE A 1 -6.30 3.05 6.75
N LEU A 2 -6.18 3.13 8.08
CA LEU A 2 -4.92 3.47 8.75
C LEU A 2 -3.85 2.36 8.68
N GLY A 3 -4.21 1.18 8.16
CA GLY A 3 -3.35 0.02 8.01
C GLY A 3 -4.17 -1.26 7.83
N LEU A 4 -3.48 -2.39 7.67
CA LEU A 4 -4.11 -3.70 7.48
C LEU A 4 -4.97 -4.11 8.67
N LEU A 5 -4.45 -4.00 9.89
CA LEU A 5 -5.22 -4.33 11.10
C LEU A 5 -6.49 -3.49 11.23
N HIS A 6 -6.42 -2.21 10.89
CA HIS A 6 -7.60 -1.34 10.93
C HIS A 6 -8.68 -1.80 9.93
N MET A 7 -8.27 -2.29 8.76
CA MET A 7 -9.18 -2.88 7.78
C MET A 7 -9.82 -4.18 8.31
N GLU A 8 -9.01 -5.08 8.87
CA GLU A 8 -9.48 -6.36 9.43
C GLU A 8 -10.50 -6.16 10.55
N ILE A 9 -10.24 -5.24 11.48
CA ILE A 9 -11.18 -4.94 12.58
C ILE A 9 -12.52 -4.45 12.02
N VAL A 10 -12.51 -3.55 11.04
CA VAL A 10 -13.75 -3.02 10.44
C VAL A 10 -14.53 -4.14 9.73
N GLN A 11 -13.86 -4.99 8.97
CA GLN A 11 -14.49 -6.15 8.32
C GLN A 11 -15.10 -7.11 9.34
N GLU A 12 -14.36 -7.41 10.42
CA GLU A 12 -14.84 -8.32 11.45
C GLU A 12 -16.09 -7.80 12.16
N ARG A 13 -16.12 -6.49 12.44
CA ARG A 13 -17.28 -5.84 13.04
C ARG A 13 -18.48 -5.85 12.12
N LEU A 14 -18.30 -5.56 10.82
CA LEU A 14 -19.39 -5.62 9.84
C LEU A 14 -20.00 -7.03 9.74
N ARG A 15 -19.15 -8.06 9.76
CA ARG A 15 -19.60 -9.45 9.73
C ARG A 15 -20.37 -9.84 10.99
N ARG A 16 -19.86 -9.51 12.18
CA ARG A 16 -20.46 -9.92 13.46
C ARG A 16 -21.68 -9.09 13.86
N GLU A 17 -21.63 -7.78 13.67
CA GLU A 17 -22.65 -6.85 14.16
C GLU A 17 -23.77 -6.65 13.15
N PHE A 18 -23.48 -6.77 11.85
CA PHE A 18 -24.44 -6.48 10.78
C PHE A 18 -24.72 -7.68 9.86
N ASN A 19 -24.13 -8.84 10.14
CA ASN A 19 -24.28 -10.07 9.35
C ASN A 19 -24.02 -9.85 7.84
N MET A 20 -23.07 -8.97 7.54
CA MET A 20 -22.71 -8.55 6.19
C MET A 20 -21.36 -9.14 5.82
N ASP A 21 -21.33 -10.01 4.80
CA ASP A 21 -20.09 -10.49 4.21
C ASP A 21 -19.56 -9.46 3.20
N VAL A 22 -18.35 -8.98 3.43
CA VAL A 22 -17.70 -7.95 2.62
C VAL A 22 -16.56 -8.59 1.85
N ILE A 23 -16.60 -8.46 0.52
CA ILE A 23 -15.45 -8.78 -0.34
C ILE A 23 -14.61 -7.53 -0.45
N SER A 24 -13.40 -7.57 0.10
CA SER A 24 -12.42 -6.49 -0.04
C SER A 24 -11.42 -6.83 -1.13
N THR A 25 -11.16 -5.88 -2.01
CA THR A 25 -9.99 -5.92 -2.90
C THR A 25 -8.72 -5.63 -2.11
N TYR A 26 -7.57 -5.94 -2.69
CA TYR A 26 -6.28 -5.56 -2.10
C TYR A 26 -6.22 -4.04 -1.87
N PRO A 27 -5.66 -3.60 -0.73
CA PRO A 27 -5.45 -2.18 -0.49
C PRO A 27 -4.41 -1.65 -1.48
N SER A 28 -4.73 -0.54 -2.14
CA SER A 28 -3.80 0.20 -3.00
C SER A 28 -3.10 1.30 -2.23
N VAL A 29 -1.87 1.62 -2.63
CA VAL A 29 -1.14 2.81 -2.19
C VAL A 29 -1.40 3.97 -3.14
N ILE A 30 -1.25 5.19 -2.64
CA ILE A 30 -1.34 6.42 -3.45
C ILE A 30 0.03 6.68 -4.06
N TYR A 31 0.11 6.77 -5.37
CA TYR A 31 1.31 7.14 -6.11
C TYR A 31 1.32 8.64 -6.37
N GLU A 32 2.51 9.24 -6.33
CA GLU A 32 2.73 10.61 -6.79
C GLU A 32 3.43 10.57 -8.14
N ILE A 33 2.85 11.21 -9.14
CA ILE A 33 3.33 11.19 -10.52
C ILE A 33 3.69 12.60 -10.93
N THR A 34 4.92 12.79 -11.37
CA THR A 34 5.35 14.02 -12.02
C THR A 34 5.24 13.84 -13.53
N LYS A 35 4.39 14.64 -14.17
CA LYS A 35 4.23 14.64 -15.62
C LYS A 35 5.37 15.36 -16.32
N THR A 36 5.55 15.10 -17.60
CA THR A 36 6.55 15.78 -18.45
C THR A 36 6.31 17.29 -18.59
N ASN A 37 5.09 17.76 -18.35
CA ASN A 37 4.75 19.19 -18.28
C ASN A 37 5.07 19.84 -16.92
N GLY A 38 5.59 19.07 -15.95
CA GLY A 38 5.92 19.53 -14.59
C GLY A 38 4.76 19.49 -13.60
N GLU A 39 3.57 19.03 -13.99
CA GLU A 39 2.41 18.88 -13.10
C GLU A 39 2.57 17.63 -12.21
N GLU A 40 2.30 17.77 -10.91
CA GLU A 40 2.26 16.65 -9.96
C GLU A 40 0.82 16.22 -9.74
N ILE A 41 0.54 14.93 -9.94
CA ILE A 41 -0.77 14.31 -9.69
C ILE A 41 -0.65 13.18 -8.68
N MET A 42 -1.64 13.05 -7.80
CA MET A 42 -1.77 11.90 -6.90
C MET A 42 -2.76 10.92 -7.51
N VAL A 43 -2.34 9.67 -7.67
CA VAL A 43 -3.14 8.59 -8.26
C VAL A 43 -3.35 7.48 -7.23
N ASP A 44 -4.61 7.27 -6.85
CA ASP A 44 -5.05 6.24 -5.91
C ASP A 44 -5.55 4.96 -6.61
N ASN A 45 -5.89 5.06 -7.90
CA ASN A 45 -6.32 3.95 -8.73
C ASN A 45 -5.39 3.79 -9.96
N PRO A 46 -4.75 2.62 -10.15
CA PRO A 46 -3.89 2.36 -11.30
C PRO A 46 -4.58 2.58 -12.66
N CYS A 47 -5.91 2.44 -12.75
CA CYS A 47 -6.64 2.71 -14.00
C CYS A 47 -6.64 4.19 -14.41
N LEU A 48 -6.29 5.09 -13.50
CA LEU A 48 -6.19 6.53 -13.75
C LEU A 48 -4.73 6.98 -14.03
N LEU A 49 -3.81 6.02 -14.20
CA LEU A 49 -2.44 6.32 -14.62
C LEU A 49 -2.46 7.00 -16.01
N PRO A 50 -1.79 8.16 -16.17
CA PRO A 50 -1.63 8.80 -17.46
C PRO A 50 -0.77 7.94 -18.40
N ASP A 51 -0.80 8.25 -19.69
CA ASP A 51 0.02 7.55 -20.68
C ASP A 51 1.52 7.66 -20.34
N ILE A 52 2.27 6.60 -20.61
CA ILE A 52 3.70 6.49 -20.27
C ILE A 52 4.52 7.64 -20.88
N SER A 53 4.10 8.18 -22.03
CA SER A 53 4.73 9.32 -22.68
C SER A 53 4.60 10.64 -21.91
N GLU A 54 3.60 10.75 -21.04
CA GLU A 54 3.36 11.94 -20.21
C GLU A 54 4.01 11.83 -18.84
N ILE A 55 4.60 10.69 -18.48
CA ILE A 55 5.20 10.43 -17.16
C ILE A 55 6.69 10.77 -17.19
N SER A 56 7.12 11.69 -16.32
CA SER A 56 8.54 11.97 -16.07
C SER A 56 9.09 11.19 -14.87
N GLU A 57 8.32 11.07 -13.79
CA GLU A 57 8.73 10.40 -12.56
C GLU A 57 7.50 9.78 -11.87
N ILE A 58 7.68 8.62 -11.25
CA ILE A 58 6.69 7.98 -10.38
C ILE A 58 7.34 7.78 -9.02
N ARG A 59 6.69 8.27 -7.97
CA ARG A 59 7.10 8.10 -6.57
C ARG A 59 6.08 7.26 -5.84
N GLU A 60 6.58 6.26 -5.13
CA GLU A 60 5.78 5.42 -4.24
C GLU A 60 6.00 5.80 -2.77
N PRO A 61 5.00 5.60 -1.90
CA PRO A 61 5.13 5.93 -0.50
C PRO A 61 6.06 4.94 0.20
N MET A 62 7.22 5.43 0.62
CA MET A 62 8.19 4.67 1.42
C MET A 62 7.94 4.83 2.92
N VAL A 63 8.07 3.74 3.67
CA VAL A 63 7.91 3.73 5.12
C VAL A 63 9.17 3.27 5.82
N LYS A 64 9.48 3.90 6.96
CA LYS A 64 10.56 3.45 7.84
C LYS A 64 10.02 2.45 8.85
N VAL A 65 10.46 1.19 8.76
CA VAL A 65 10.02 0.09 9.62
C VAL A 65 11.11 -0.27 10.63
N PHE A 66 10.70 -0.58 11.86
CA PHE A 66 11.58 -1.15 12.89
C PHE A 66 11.14 -2.57 13.20
N ILE A 67 12.05 -3.52 13.00
CA ILE A 67 11.80 -4.94 13.23
C ILE A 67 12.64 -5.40 14.43
N MET A 68 11.99 -5.98 15.43
CA MET A 68 12.65 -6.60 16.58
C MET A 68 12.53 -8.11 16.45
N THR A 69 13.66 -8.80 16.36
CA THR A 69 13.72 -10.26 16.22
C THR A 69 14.90 -10.81 17.04
N PRO A 70 14.83 -12.05 17.56
CA PRO A 70 15.99 -12.72 18.14
C PRO A 70 17.16 -12.81 17.14
N SER A 71 18.39 -12.89 17.66
CA SER A 71 19.63 -12.91 16.85
C SER A 71 19.65 -14.00 15.80
N ASP A 72 19.05 -15.15 16.12
CA ASP A 72 19.11 -16.36 15.30
C ASP A 72 18.31 -16.22 13.99
N TYR A 73 17.35 -15.31 13.93
CA TYR A 73 16.46 -15.10 12.77
C TYR A 73 16.82 -13.88 11.91
N ILE A 74 17.93 -13.19 12.20
CA ILE A 74 18.30 -11.98 11.45
C ILE A 74 18.48 -12.28 9.96
N GLY A 75 19.07 -13.44 9.61
CA GLY A 75 19.27 -13.85 8.22
C GLY A 75 17.96 -13.99 7.44
N ASP A 76 17.02 -14.76 8.00
CA ASP A 76 15.71 -15.01 7.38
C ASP A 76 14.90 -13.71 7.26
N MET A 77 14.96 -12.83 8.28
CA MET A 77 14.29 -11.54 8.24
C MET A 77 14.87 -10.60 7.19
N MET A 78 16.19 -10.59 7.00
CA MET A 78 16.82 -9.78 5.96
C MET A 78 16.49 -10.30 4.56
N ALA A 79 16.42 -11.62 4.38
CA ALA A 79 15.99 -12.22 3.12
C ALA A 79 14.54 -11.82 2.78
N LEU A 80 13.63 -11.89 3.75
CA LEU A 80 12.23 -11.49 3.58
C LEU A 80 12.06 -10.00 3.24
N VAL A 81 12.90 -9.12 3.78
CA VAL A 81 12.81 -7.66 3.52
C VAL A 81 13.42 -7.27 2.16
N MET A 82 14.34 -8.09 1.63
CA MET A 82 14.96 -7.85 0.33
C MET A 82 14.14 -8.36 -0.86
N GLU A 83 13.16 -9.23 -0.62
CA GLU A 83 12.22 -9.75 -1.61
C GLU A 83 11.11 -8.73 -1.90
#